data_AF-A0A178VXU5-F1
#
_entry.id   AF-A0A178VXU5-F1
#
_cell.length_a   1.000
_cell.length_b   1.000
_cell.length_c   1.000
_cell.angle_alpha   90.00
_cell.angle_beta   90.00
_cell.angle_gamma   90.00
#
_symmetry.space_group_name_H-M   'P 1'
#
loop_
_entity.id
_entity.type
_entity.pdbx_description
1 polymer ?
#
loop_
_entity_poly.entity_id
_entity_poly.type
_entity_poly.pdbx_seq_one_letter_code
_entity_poly.pdbx_strand_id
1 'polypeptide(L)'
;MSPTHIRSSDWGFNEGSKCEKETEPILNMSKPINVGTNRRLYEIALNATKSTKVPIHFLNITTMSEYRKDGHTSFYGSINGKLMTPEQKLDPRTFADCYHWCLPGLPDSWSELLSLYIIYKI
;
A
#
# COMPACT_ATOMS: atom_id res chain seq x y z
N MET A 1 1.76 -5.81 6.31
CA MET A 1 1.17 -4.50 6.63
C MET A 1 0.93 -3.76 5.33
N SER A 2 -0.24 -3.15 5.14
CA SER A 2 -0.47 -2.26 3.99
C SER A 2 0.32 -0.96 4.22
N PRO A 3 1.20 -0.56 3.28
CA PRO A 3 1.95 0.70 3.39
C PRO A 3 1.08 1.90 3.02
N THR A 4 1.65 3.10 3.21
CA THR A 4 1.09 4.38 2.78
C THR A 4 2.10 5.10 1.88
N HIS A 5 1.63 6.02 1.04
CA HIS A 5 2.48 6.79 0.12
C HIS A 5 2.26 8.29 0.27
N ILE A 6 2.53 8.81 1.48
CA ILE A 6 2.22 10.20 1.87
C ILE A 6 3.33 11.22 1.56
N ARG A 7 4.53 10.76 1.15
CA ARG A 7 5.67 11.63 0.83
C ARG A 7 6.35 11.15 -0.45
N SER A 8 6.26 11.93 -1.51
CA SER A 8 6.88 11.59 -2.79
C SER A 8 8.42 11.62 -2.78
N SER A 9 9.01 12.36 -1.83
CA SER A 9 10.44 12.33 -1.56
C SER A 9 10.95 10.94 -1.18
N ASP A 10 10.09 10.09 -0.61
CA ASP A 10 10.48 8.75 -0.15
C ASP A 10 10.88 7.84 -1.34
N TRP A 11 10.41 8.15 -2.56
CA TRP A 11 10.82 7.51 -3.82
C TRP A 11 11.53 8.46 -4.80
N GLY A 12 12.05 9.58 -4.29
CA GLY A 12 12.93 10.48 -5.05
C GLY A 12 12.24 11.59 -5.85
N PHE A 13 10.94 11.81 -5.68
CA PHE A 13 10.23 12.90 -6.35
C PHE A 13 9.90 14.05 -5.39
N ASN A 14 10.81 15.02 -5.27
CA ASN A 14 10.71 16.11 -4.29
C ASN A 14 9.62 17.15 -4.59
N GLU A 15 9.25 17.31 -5.85
CA GLU A 15 8.20 18.26 -6.28
C GLU A 15 6.79 17.65 -6.26
N GLY A 16 6.71 16.34 -5.98
CA GLY A 16 5.45 15.61 -5.92
C GLY A 16 4.58 15.98 -4.72
N SER A 17 3.31 15.59 -4.81
CA SER A 17 2.33 15.75 -3.73
C SER A 17 1.69 14.40 -3.41
N LYS A 18 2.19 13.76 -2.34
CA LYS A 18 1.81 12.40 -1.93
C LYS A 18 1.88 11.42 -3.13
N CYS A 19 0.82 10.66 -3.40
CA CYS A 19 0.70 9.68 -4.49
C CYS A 19 -0.06 10.20 -5.72
N GLU A 20 -0.44 11.49 -5.78
CA GLU A 20 -1.48 11.97 -6.71
C GLU A 20 -1.16 11.79 -8.20
N LYS A 21 0.11 11.97 -8.60
CA LYS A 21 0.57 11.86 -10.00
C LYS A 21 1.29 10.55 -10.30
N GLU A 22 1.30 9.63 -9.35
CA GLU A 22 2.01 8.38 -9.50
C GLU A 22 1.15 7.42 -10.33
N THR A 23 1.61 7.10 -11.53
CA THR A 23 0.89 6.23 -12.50
C THR A 23 1.65 4.95 -12.82
N GLU A 24 2.88 4.83 -12.31
CA GLU A 24 3.73 3.66 -12.45
C GLU A 24 4.26 3.22 -11.09
N PRO A 25 4.49 1.91 -10.88
CA PRO A 25 5.15 1.44 -9.68
C PRO A 25 6.60 1.94 -9.63
N ILE A 26 7.24 1.78 -8.47
CA ILE A 26 8.68 1.96 -8.35
C ILE A 26 9.36 0.80 -9.08
N LEU A 27 10.02 1.09 -10.20
CA LEU A 27 10.67 0.07 -11.03
C LEU A 27 12.10 -0.26 -10.55
N ASN A 28 12.76 0.68 -9.87
CA ASN A 28 14.11 0.47 -9.37
C ASN A 28 14.10 -0.33 -8.06
N MET A 29 14.31 -1.63 -8.16
CA MET A 29 14.42 -2.55 -7.02
C MET A 29 15.87 -2.73 -6.53
N SER A 30 16.85 -2.02 -7.12
CA SER A 30 18.26 -2.14 -6.72
C SER A 30 18.55 -1.48 -5.37
N LYS A 31 17.62 -0.66 -4.85
CA LYS A 31 17.71 -0.01 -3.55
C LYS A 31 16.46 -0.30 -2.72
N PRO A 32 16.61 -0.56 -1.41
CA PRO A 32 15.47 -0.64 -0.52
C PRO A 32 14.68 0.67 -0.52
N ILE A 33 13.35 0.56 -0.60
CA ILE A 33 12.45 1.70 -0.45
C ILE A 33 12.04 1.86 1.02
N ASN A 34 11.86 3.09 1.48
CA ASN A 34 11.32 3.40 2.80
C ASN A 34 10.24 4.47 2.70
N VAL A 35 8.99 4.03 2.68
CA VAL A 35 7.80 4.91 2.68
C VAL A 35 7.23 5.15 4.07
N GLY A 36 8.02 4.90 5.13
CA GLY A 36 7.61 5.09 6.53
C GLY A 36 6.84 3.91 7.14
N THR A 37 6.82 2.74 6.50
CA THR A 37 6.25 1.52 7.07
C THR A 37 6.93 1.18 8.40
N ASN A 38 6.13 0.95 9.45
CA ASN A 38 6.67 0.55 10.75
C ASN A 38 7.14 -0.91 10.72
N ARG A 39 8.40 -1.14 10.33
CA ARG A 39 9.00 -2.48 10.23
C ARG A 39 9.11 -3.20 11.58
N ARG A 40 9.20 -2.46 12.69
CA ARG A 40 9.16 -3.05 14.04
C ARG A 40 7.81 -3.71 14.33
N LEU A 41 6.70 -3.06 13.99
CA LEU A 41 5.37 -3.67 14.15
C LEU A 41 5.17 -4.87 13.21
N TYR A 42 5.72 -4.81 11.99
CA TYR A 42 5.74 -5.96 11.09
C TYR A 42 6.44 -7.16 11.72
N GLU A 43 7.63 -6.97 12.30
CA GLU A 43 8.39 -8.05 12.95
C GLU A 43 7.67 -8.59 14.19
N ILE A 44 7.05 -7.72 14.99
CA ILE A 44 6.24 -8.13 16.14
C ILE A 44 5.08 -9.01 15.67
N ALA A 45 4.35 -8.61 14.64
CA ALA A 45 3.24 -9.39 14.10
C ALA A 45 3.71 -10.74 13.54
N LEU A 46 4.80 -10.75 12.77
CA LEU A 46 5.40 -11.99 12.26
C LEU A 46 5.82 -12.93 13.39
N ASN A 47 6.50 -12.42 14.42
CA ASN A 47 6.92 -13.23 15.55
C ASN A 47 5.73 -13.76 16.36
N ALA A 48 4.70 -12.96 16.55
CA ALA A 48 3.47 -13.39 17.23
C ALA A 48 2.84 -14.60 16.52
N THR A 49 2.82 -14.64 15.17
CA THR A 49 2.30 -15.81 14.42
C THR A 49 3.11 -17.09 14.61
N LYS A 50 4.38 -16.99 15.02
CA LYS A 50 5.24 -18.14 15.30
C LYS A 50 5.09 -18.67 16.73
N SER A 51 4.50 -17.88 17.62
CA SER A 51 4.36 -18.21 19.05
C SER A 51 3.01 -18.87 19.38
N THR A 52 2.16 -19.14 18.40
CA THR A 52 0.83 -19.72 18.60
C THR A 52 0.86 -21.25 18.48
N LYS A 53 0.00 -21.91 19.28
CA LYS A 53 -0.23 -23.37 19.14
C LYS A 53 -0.98 -23.73 17.85
N VAL A 54 -1.82 -22.81 17.37
CA VAL A 54 -2.51 -22.93 16.09
C VAL A 54 -1.56 -22.46 14.99
N PRO A 55 -1.35 -23.25 13.92
CA PRO A 55 -0.53 -22.82 12.79
C PRO A 55 -1.13 -21.59 12.11
N ILE A 56 -0.40 -20.48 12.09
CA ILE A 56 -0.76 -19.27 11.36
C ILE A 56 0.24 -19.07 10.23
N HIS A 57 -0.27 -18.90 9.00
CA HIS A 57 0.56 -18.50 7.88
C HIS A 57 0.51 -16.99 7.72
N PHE A 58 1.67 -16.34 7.80
CA PHE A 58 1.77 -14.89 7.69
C PHE A 58 1.92 -14.49 6.21
N LEU A 59 0.90 -13.82 5.67
CA LEU A 59 0.91 -13.34 4.29
C LEU A 59 1.81 -12.10 4.17
N ASN A 60 3.03 -12.26 3.65
CA ASN A 60 3.97 -11.16 3.51
C ASN A 60 3.68 -10.30 2.26
N ILE A 61 2.77 -9.35 2.41
CA ILE A 61 2.41 -8.39 1.34
C ILE A 61 3.21 -7.08 1.39
N THR A 62 3.96 -6.83 2.46
CA THR A 62 4.42 -5.47 2.80
C THR A 62 5.32 -4.88 1.73
N THR A 63 6.43 -5.55 1.42
CA THR A 63 7.43 -4.98 0.51
C THR A 63 6.93 -4.89 -0.93
N MET A 64 6.23 -5.89 -1.45
CA MET A 64 5.61 -5.77 -2.78
C MET A 64 4.63 -4.59 -2.86
N SER A 65 3.94 -4.27 -1.77
CA SER A 65 3.00 -3.16 -1.70
C SER A 65 3.69 -1.80 -1.64
N GLU A 66 4.89 -1.71 -1.05
CA GLU A 66 5.67 -0.46 -0.98
C GLU A 66 6.19 -0.01 -2.34
N TYR A 67 6.26 -0.92 -3.32
CA TYR A 67 6.60 -0.56 -4.70
C TYR A 67 5.42 0.00 -5.48
N ARG A 68 4.19 -0.08 -4.95
CA ARG A 68 2.96 0.27 -5.68
C ARG A 68 2.45 1.67 -5.35
N LYS A 69 3.31 2.68 -5.47
CA LYS A 69 2.92 4.10 -5.29
C LYS A 69 1.77 4.54 -6.22
N ASP A 70 1.57 3.82 -7.33
CA ASP A 70 0.54 3.99 -8.35
C ASP A 70 -0.83 3.40 -7.99
N GLY A 71 -0.91 2.55 -6.96
CA GLY A 71 -2.11 1.73 -6.72
C GLY A 71 -3.20 2.40 -5.89
N HIS A 72 -2.96 3.61 -5.37
CA HIS A 72 -3.85 4.27 -4.42
C HIS A 72 -5.07 4.93 -5.06
N THR A 73 -6.13 5.14 -4.27
CA THR A 73 -7.35 5.84 -4.71
C THR A 73 -7.09 7.31 -5.01
N SER A 74 -6.13 7.95 -4.36
CA SER A 74 -5.82 9.38 -4.53
C SER A 74 -7.10 10.21 -4.35
N PHE A 75 -7.61 10.81 -5.42
CA PHE A 75 -8.84 11.61 -5.43
C PHE A 75 -10.10 10.86 -5.87
N TYR A 76 -9.95 9.61 -6.26
CA TYR A 76 -11.02 8.78 -6.83
C TYR A 76 -11.74 7.92 -5.78
N GLY A 77 -11.51 8.22 -4.50
CA GLY A 77 -12.29 7.69 -3.39
C GLY A 77 -13.51 8.56 -3.04
N SER A 78 -14.11 8.28 -1.88
CA SER A 78 -15.20 9.07 -1.32
C SER A 78 -14.83 9.60 0.06
N ILE A 79 -15.13 10.88 0.33
CA ILE A 79 -15.04 11.47 1.67
C ILE A 79 -16.47 11.60 2.20
N ASN A 80 -16.75 11.00 3.36
CA ASN A 80 -18.08 11.01 3.98
C ASN A 80 -19.20 10.56 3.01
N GLY A 81 -18.92 9.54 2.20
CA GLY A 81 -19.88 8.97 1.24
C GLY A 81 -20.11 9.81 -0.02
N LYS A 82 -19.34 10.88 -0.25
CA LYS A 82 -19.44 11.73 -1.45
C LYS A 82 -18.14 11.69 -2.24
N LEU A 83 -18.27 11.72 -3.56
CA LEU A 83 -17.13 11.89 -4.46
C LEU A 83 -16.49 13.26 -4.24
N MET A 84 -15.19 13.31 -4.44
CA MET A 84 -14.40 14.51 -4.23
C MET A 84 -14.73 15.59 -5.27
N THR A 85 -14.91 16.83 -4.82
CA THR A 85 -15.24 17.96 -5.71
C THR A 85 -14.02 18.43 -6.49
N PRO A 86 -14.20 19.13 -7.63
CA PRO A 86 -13.08 19.72 -8.36
C PRO A 86 -12.19 20.61 -7.50
N GLU A 87 -12.76 21.38 -6.57
CA GLU A 87 -12.03 22.28 -5.68
C GLU A 87 -11.15 21.51 -4.69
N GLN A 88 -11.65 20.39 -4.17
CA GLN A 88 -10.87 19.51 -3.29
C GLN A 88 -9.70 18.86 -4.02
N LYS A 89 -9.86 18.53 -5.31
CA LYS A 89 -8.78 17.98 -6.14
C LYS A 89 -7.65 18.97 -6.42
N LEU A 90 -7.84 20.27 -6.15
CA LEU A 90 -6.78 21.27 -6.24
C LEU A 90 -5.79 21.21 -5.07
N ASP A 91 -6.11 20.51 -3.98
CA ASP A 91 -5.23 20.34 -2.82
C ASP A 91 -4.94 18.86 -2.52
N PRO A 92 -4.00 18.22 -3.26
CA PRO A 92 -3.58 16.84 -3.01
C PRO A 92 -2.99 16.63 -1.61
N ARG A 93 -2.35 17.65 -1.03
CA ARG A 93 -1.71 17.51 0.27
C ARG A 93 -2.75 17.25 1.36
N THR A 94 -3.92 17.87 1.25
CA THR A 94 -5.03 17.62 2.17
C THR A 94 -5.84 16.41 1.74
N PHE A 95 -6.23 16.33 0.47
CA PHE A 95 -7.33 15.47 0.05
C PHE A 95 -6.92 14.15 -0.62
N ALA A 96 -5.70 14.01 -1.15
CA ALA A 96 -5.32 12.73 -1.78
C ALA A 96 -5.20 11.62 -0.71
N ASP A 97 -5.97 10.56 -0.93
CA ASP A 97 -5.96 9.32 -0.16
C ASP A 97 -4.85 8.40 -0.68
N CYS A 98 -3.76 8.33 0.10
CA CYS A 98 -2.63 7.45 -0.16
C CYS A 98 -2.52 6.35 0.90
N TYR A 99 -3.69 5.90 1.38
CA TYR A 99 -3.87 4.81 2.33
C TYR A 99 -4.65 3.66 1.70
N HIS A 100 -5.74 3.97 1.00
CA HIS A 100 -6.60 2.97 0.36
C HIS A 100 -6.20 2.72 -1.10
N TRP A 101 -6.62 1.57 -1.63
CA TRP A 101 -6.22 1.06 -2.93
C TRP A 101 -7.40 1.06 -3.91
N CYS A 102 -7.13 1.35 -5.18
CA CYS A 102 -8.09 1.13 -6.25
C CYS A 102 -8.41 -0.36 -6.41
N LEU A 103 -9.60 -0.64 -6.94
CA LEU A 103 -10.05 -1.96 -7.39
C LEU A 103 -10.58 -1.86 -8.83
N PRO A 104 -10.18 -2.75 -9.76
CA PRO A 104 -9.13 -3.77 -9.60
C PRO A 104 -7.76 -3.13 -9.32
N GLY A 105 -6.87 -3.83 -8.62
CA GLY A 105 -5.60 -3.28 -8.17
C GLY A 105 -4.77 -4.17 -7.25
N LEU A 106 -3.89 -3.56 -6.45
CA LEU A 106 -2.97 -4.27 -5.55
C LEU A 106 -3.65 -5.30 -4.61
N PRO A 107 -4.84 -5.03 -4.03
CA PRO A 107 -5.51 -6.02 -3.19
C PRO A 107 -5.88 -7.32 -3.92
N ASP A 108 -5.98 -7.31 -5.26
CA ASP A 108 -6.21 -8.51 -6.06
C ASP A 108 -4.99 -9.44 -5.95
N SER A 109 -3.77 -8.90 -6.04
CA SER A 109 -2.54 -9.70 -5.85
C SER A 109 -2.41 -10.26 -4.44
N TRP A 110 -2.92 -9.57 -3.40
CA TRP A 110 -2.97 -10.12 -2.05
C TRP A 110 -3.93 -11.32 -1.98
N SER A 111 -5.07 -11.20 -2.66
CA SER A 111 -6.07 -12.26 -2.76
C SER A 111 -5.52 -13.47 -3.52
N GLU A 112 -4.77 -13.24 -4.61
CA GLU A 112 -4.07 -14.31 -5.34
C GLU A 112 -3.08 -15.08 -4.45
N LEU A 113 -2.26 -14.39 -3.63
CA LEU A 113 -1.35 -15.06 -2.70
C LEU A 113 -2.10 -15.95 -1.68
N LEU A 114 -3.24 -15.47 -1.18
CA LEU A 114 -4.11 -16.26 -0.31
C LEU A 114 -4.71 -17.47 -1.04
N SER A 115 -5.22 -17.27 -2.26
CA SER A 115 -5.78 -18.34 -3.08
C SER A 115 -4.74 -19.42 -3.39
N LEU A 116 -3.52 -19.03 -3.74
CA LEU A 116 -2.40 -19.96 -3.94
C LEU A 116 -2.11 -20.74 -2.65
N TYR A 117 -2.02 -20.06 -1.51
CA TYR A 117 -1.85 -20.76 -0.23
C TYR A 117 -2.94 -21.81 -0.01
N ILE A 118 -4.22 -21.46 -0.20
CA ILE A 118 -5.34 -22.39 0.00
C ILE A 118 -5.27 -23.58 -0.98
N ILE A 119 -5.03 -23.33 -2.26
CA ILE A 119 -5.04 -24.37 -3.30
C ILE A 119 -3.88 -25.36 -3.13
N TYR A 120 -2.69 -24.88 -2.73
CA TYR A 120 -1.48 -25.71 -2.65
C TYR A 120 -1.16 -26.26 -1.24
N LYS A 121 -1.91 -25.84 -0.19
CA LYS A 121 -1.79 -26.42 1.17
C LYS A 121 -2.82 -27.48 1.51
N ILE A 122 -3.87 -27.60 0.70
CA ILE A 122 -4.75 -28.78 0.69
C ILE A 122 -4.02 -29.87 -0.10
#